data_AF-A0A444YAK4-F1
#
_entry.id   AF-A0A444YAK4-F1
#
_cell.length_a   1.000
_cell.length_b   1.000
_cell.length_c   1.000
_cell.angle_alpha   90.00
_cell.angle_beta   90.00
_cell.angle_gamma   90.00
#
_symmetry.space_group_name_H-M   'P 1'
#
loop_
_entity.id
_entity.type
_entity.pdbx_description
1 polymer ?
#
loop_
_entity_poly.entity_id
_entity_poly.type
_entity_poly.pdbx_seq_one_letter_code
_entity_poly.pdbx_strand_id
1 'polypeptide(L)'
;MEFWVQVYGIPVDYMSKEIAIHIGNMLGVVAEVENLKVDGVLRRSFLRIRVGINITKALPTGFWLAREKSSNLWVYFQYERLLECTATNVASLDMKRKVAKIQQQ
;
A
#
# COMPACT_ATOMS: atom_id res chain seq x y z
N MET A 1 12.59 -10.78 5.52
CA MET A 1 12.91 -10.26 4.18
C MET A 1 12.32 -8.88 4.04
N GLU A 2 12.89 -8.03 3.20
CA GLU A 2 12.42 -6.67 2.99
C GLU A 2 11.75 -6.55 1.62
N PHE A 3 10.58 -5.91 1.59
CA PHE A 3 9.82 -5.69 0.37
C PHE A 3 9.48 -4.23 0.21
N TRP A 4 9.42 -3.80 -1.04
CA TRP A 4 8.80 -2.53 -1.38
C TRP A 4 7.29 -2.71 -1.38
N VAL A 5 6.61 -1.87 -0.60
CA VAL A 5 5.15 -1.85 -0.47
C VAL A 5 4.66 -0.50 -0.97
N GLN A 6 3.76 -0.56 -1.95
CA GLN A 6 3.04 0.59 -2.46
C GLN A 6 1.68 0.67 -1.76
N VAL A 7 1.38 1.83 -1.20
CA VAL A 7 0.15 2.09 -0.45
C VAL A 7 -0.72 3.06 -1.22
N TYR A 8 -1.89 2.58 -1.62
CA TYR A 8 -2.83 3.30 -2.47
C TYR A 8 -4.13 3.63 -1.75
N GLY A 9 -4.84 4.63 -2.24
CA GLY A 9 -6.11 5.07 -1.67
C GLY A 9 -5.94 5.95 -0.44
N ILE A 10 -4.75 6.54 -0.21
CA ILE A 10 -4.56 7.56 0.81
C ILE A 10 -4.85 8.93 0.20
N PRO A 11 -5.67 9.79 0.84
CA PRO A 11 -5.88 11.15 0.36
C PRO A 11 -4.59 11.96 0.41
N VAL A 12 -4.42 12.93 -0.49
CA VAL A 12 -3.18 13.72 -0.60
C VAL A 12 -2.80 14.43 0.70
N ASP A 13 -3.79 14.87 1.49
CA ASP A 13 -3.60 15.51 2.80
C ASP A 13 -2.93 14.58 3.82
N TYR A 14 -3.06 13.27 3.64
CA TYR A 14 -2.46 12.24 4.49
C TYR A 14 -1.18 11.64 3.87
N MET A 15 -0.74 12.12 2.70
CA MET A 15 0.52 11.69 2.09
C MET A 15 1.72 12.38 2.74
N SER A 16 2.06 11.94 3.96
CA SER A 16 3.25 12.37 4.68
C SER A 16 4.19 11.21 5.00
N LYS A 17 5.46 11.54 5.26
CA LYS A 17 6.46 10.55 5.69
C LYS A 17 6.07 9.89 7.01
N GLU A 18 5.44 10.65 7.91
CA GLU A 18 5.00 10.15 9.22
C GLU A 18 3.91 9.09 9.08
N ILE A 19 2.91 9.34 8.23
CA ILE A 19 1.86 8.37 7.92
C ILE A 19 2.47 7.13 7.25
N ALA A 20 3.42 7.32 6.33
CA ALA A 20 4.13 6.21 5.70
C ALA A 20 4.88 5.33 6.72
N ILE A 21 5.58 5.95 7.68
CA ILE A 21 6.25 5.22 8.77
C ILE A 21 5.24 4.48 9.65
N HIS A 22 4.14 5.14 10.01
CA HIS A 22 3.09 4.54 10.83
C HIS A 22 2.50 3.30 10.15
N ILE A 23 2.16 3.39 8.87
CA ILE A 23 1.65 2.26 8.08
C ILE A 23 2.70 1.17 7.93
N GLY A 24 3.95 1.53 7.65
CA GLY A 24 5.03 0.56 7.55
C GLY A 24 5.27 -0.21 8.86
N ASN A 25 5.14 0.45 10.01
CA ASN A 25 5.24 -0.18 11.33
C ASN A 25 4.07 -1.14 11.62
N MET A 26 2.89 -0.90 11.04
CA MET A 26 1.78 -1.87 11.10
C MET A 26 2.08 -3.14 10.30
N LEU A 27 2.87 -3.02 9.22
CA LEU A 27 3.24 -4.14 8.34
C LEU A 27 4.46 -4.92 8.87
N GLY A 28 5.40 -4.25 9.53
CA GLY A 28 6.64 -4.84 10.00
C GLY A 28 7.68 -3.79 10.39
N VAL A 29 8.96 -4.07 10.14
CA VAL A 29 10.06 -3.14 10.45
C VAL A 29 10.31 -2.22 9.27
N VAL A 30 10.12 -0.91 9.44
CA VAL A 30 10.40 0.07 8.37
C VAL A 30 11.89 0.19 8.12
N ALA A 31 12.33 -0.09 6.90
CA ALA A 31 13.71 0.06 6.46
C ALA A 31 13.93 1.39 5.73
N GLU A 32 13.01 1.75 4.84
CA GLU A 32 13.12 2.97 4.02
C GLU A 32 11.73 3.51 3.67
N VAL A 33 11.62 4.83 3.53
CA VAL A 33 10.42 5.50 3.01
C VAL A 33 10.85 6.37 1.85
N GLU A 34 10.26 6.13 0.67
CA GLU A 34 10.55 6.92 -0.52
C GLU A 34 10.12 8.39 -0.30
N ASN A 35 10.94 9.32 -0.77
CA ASN A 35 10.60 10.74 -0.72
C ASN A 35 9.40 11.03 -1.63
N LEU A 36 8.30 11.48 -1.03
CA LEU A 36 7.06 11.81 -1.74
C LEU A 36 7.20 13.05 -2.63
N LYS A 37 8.07 13.98 -2.23
CA LYS A 37 8.33 15.23 -2.94
C LYS A 37 9.75 15.22 -3.49
N VAL A 38 9.90 15.60 -4.75
CA VAL A 38 11.18 15.93 -5.37
C VAL A 38 11.04 17.34 -5.91
N ASP A 39 11.94 18.23 -5.51
CA ASP A 39 11.88 19.65 -5.87
C ASP A 39 10.56 20.34 -5.40
N GLY A 40 10.05 19.92 -4.24
CA GLY A 40 8.78 20.43 -3.70
C GLY A 40 7.51 19.87 -4.37
N VAL A 41 7.63 19.15 -5.48
CA VAL A 41 6.51 18.60 -6.24
C VAL A 41 6.24 17.14 -5.86
N LEU A 42 4.97 16.79 -5.63
CA LEU A 42 4.56 15.41 -5.34
C LEU A 42 4.81 14.53 -6.57
N ARG A 43 5.70 13.55 -6.46
CA ARG A 43 6.16 12.75 -7.60
C ARG A 43 5.25 11.58 -7.95
N ARG A 44 4.45 11.10 -6.99
CA ARG A 44 3.59 9.92 -7.13
C ARG A 44 2.28 10.09 -6.35
N SER A 45 1.25 9.37 -6.80
CA SER A 45 -0.07 9.33 -6.16
C SER A 45 -0.21 8.20 -5.12
N PHE A 46 0.91 7.64 -4.64
CA PHE A 46 0.95 6.55 -3.67
C PHE A 46 2.17 6.68 -2.76
N LEU A 47 2.09 6.13 -1.55
CA LEU A 47 3.26 6.01 -0.67
C LEU A 47 4.05 4.77 -1.05
N ARG A 48 5.37 4.86 -1.04
CA ARG A 48 6.25 3.71 -1.29
C ARG A 48 7.19 3.51 -0.12
N ILE A 49 7.08 2.35 0.52
CA ILE A 49 7.76 2.05 1.79
C ILE A 49 8.48 0.72 1.64
N ARG A 50 9.73 0.64 2.08
CA ARG A 50 10.46 -0.61 2.20
C ARG A 50 10.29 -1.14 3.62
N VAL A 51 9.69 -2.32 3.76
CA VAL A 51 9.35 -2.92 5.06
C VAL A 51 9.91 -4.33 5.15
N GLY A 52 10.58 -4.64 6.26
CA GLY A 52 10.90 -5.98 6.70
C GLY A 52 9.65 -6.70 7.20
N ILE A 53 9.09 -7.59 6.39
CA ILE A 53 7.85 -8.32 6.70
C ILE A 53 8.17 -9.79 6.97
N ASN A 54 7.46 -10.36 7.94
CA ASN A 54 7.54 -11.78 8.23
C ASN A 54 6.65 -12.58 7.26
N ILE A 55 7.27 -13.19 6.26
CA ILE A 55 6.60 -13.99 5.22
C ILE A 55 5.98 -15.29 5.72
N THR A 56 6.25 -15.70 6.97
CA THR A 56 5.57 -16.87 7.56
C THR A 56 4.12 -16.57 7.91
N LYS A 57 3.74 -15.29 7.94
CA LYS A 57 2.36 -14.83 8.13
C LYS A 57 1.78 -14.37 6.79
N ALA A 58 0.45 -14.48 6.68
CA ALA A 58 -0.26 -13.96 5.53
C ALA A 58 0.01 -12.45 5.37
N LEU A 59 0.30 -12.03 4.14
CA LEU A 59 0.54 -10.61 3.84
C LEU A 59 -0.79 -9.85 3.86
N PRO A 60 -0.90 -8.77 4.64
CA PRO A 60 -2.11 -7.95 4.64
C PRO A 60 -2.28 -7.28 3.27
N THR A 61 -3.49 -7.25 2.74
CA THR A 61 -3.78 -6.68 1.42
C THR A 61 -4.27 -5.23 1.47
N GLY A 62 -4.61 -4.75 2.66
CA GLY A 62 -5.14 -3.41 2.89
C GLY A 62 -5.73 -3.24 4.29
N PHE A 63 -6.26 -2.06 4.55
CA PHE A 63 -6.99 -1.73 5.77
C PHE A 63 -8.04 -0.64 5.52
N TRP A 64 -9.03 -0.57 6.41
CA TRP A 64 -9.99 0.53 6.43
C TRP A 64 -9.40 1.73 7.16
N LEU A 65 -9.28 2.85 6.46
CA LEU A 65 -8.97 4.15 7.04
C LEU A 65 -10.27 4.80 7.51
N ALA A 66 -10.47 4.87 8.81
CA ALA A 66 -11.57 5.61 9.42
C ALA A 66 -11.33 7.11 9.26
N ARG A 67 -12.36 7.85 8.84
CA ARG A 67 -12.30 9.31 8.69
C ARG A 67 -13.45 9.94 9.46
N GLU A 68 -13.14 10.89 10.33
CA GLU A 68 -14.13 11.49 11.24
C GLU A 68 -15.28 12.18 10.49
N LYS A 69 -14.99 12.82 9.35
CA LYS A 69 -15.94 13.66 8.60
C LYS A 69 -16.38 13.07 7.25
N SER A 70 -16.07 11.79 6.97
CA SER A 70 -16.36 11.19 5.66
C SER A 70 -16.39 9.67 5.72
N SER A 71 -16.95 9.02 4.70
CA SER A 71 -16.99 7.56 4.61
C SER A 71 -15.59 6.94 4.71
N ASN A 72 -15.52 5.78 5.38
CA ASN A 72 -14.30 4.99 5.49
C ASN A 72 -13.73 4.70 4.10
N LEU A 73 -12.40 4.72 3.99
CA LEU A 73 -11.69 4.52 2.74
C LEU A 73 -10.88 3.24 2.81
N TRP A 74 -10.99 2.39 1.79
CA TRP A 74 -10.16 1.20 1.70
C TRP A 74 -8.79 1.58 1.17
N VAL A 75 -7.78 1.45 2.02
CA VAL A 75 -6.37 1.58 1.65
C VAL A 75 -5.88 0.20 1.27
N TYR A 76 -5.31 0.04 0.08
CA TYR A 76 -4.80 -1.25 -0.37
C TYR A 76 -3.30 -1.22 -0.59
N PHE A 77 -2.68 -2.38 -0.37
CA PHE A 77 -1.24 -2.60 -0.47
C PHE A 77 -0.91 -3.39 -1.73
N GLN A 78 0.18 -3.01 -2.40
CA GLN A 78 0.82 -3.81 -3.44
C GLN A 78 2.27 -4.05 -3.08
N TYR A 79 2.70 -5.31 -3.10
CA TYR A 79 4.07 -5.70 -2.77
C TYR A 79 4.86 -5.89 -4.06
N GLU A 80 5.96 -5.16 -4.22
CA GLU A 80 6.91 -5.38 -5.30
C GLU A 80 7.89 -6.49 -4.89
N ARG A 81 8.29 -7.33 -5.86
CA ARG A 81 9.25 -8.44 -5.69
C ARG A 81 8.82 -9.56 -4.73
N LEU A 82 7.53 -9.89 -4.69
CA LEU A 82 7.09 -11.19 -4.12
C LEU A 82 7.63 -12.41 -4.88
N LEU A 83 8.05 -12.21 -6.13
CA LEU A 83 8.46 -13.27 -7.07
C LEU A 83 9.76 -14.01 -6.70
N GLU A 84 10.57 -13.51 -5.77
CA GLU A 84 11.80 -14.22 -5.35
C GLU A 84 11.54 -15.27 -4.25
N CYS A 85 10.31 -15.34 -3.70
CA CYS A 85 9.97 -16.29 -2.63
C CYS A 85 9.12 -17.49 -3.05
N THR A 86 8.52 -17.47 -4.24
CA THR A 86 7.76 -18.61 -4.75
C THR A 86 8.53 -19.26 -5.89
N ALA A 87 9.48 -20.13 -5.53
CA ALA A 87 9.80 -21.24 -6.42
C ALA A 87 8.47 -21.94 -6.74
N THR A 88 8.09 -21.90 -8.01
CA THR A 88 6.88 -22.45 -8.67
C THR A 88 5.56 -21.67 -8.55
N ASN A 89 5.19 -21.05 -9.69
CA ASN A 89 3.85 -20.84 -10.25
C ASN A 89 2.88 -19.87 -9.54
N VAL A 90 2.62 -18.72 -10.19
CA VAL A 90 1.37 -18.39 -10.92
C VAL A 90 1.17 -16.86 -10.98
N ALA A 91 1.01 -16.39 -12.22
CA ALA A 91 0.27 -15.22 -12.69
C ALA A 91 0.49 -13.86 -12.03
N SER A 92 0.97 -12.94 -12.87
CA SER A 92 0.54 -11.55 -12.94
C SER A 92 -0.93 -11.40 -12.50
N LEU A 93 -1.17 -11.00 -11.25
CA LEU A 93 -2.48 -10.56 -10.81
C LEU A 93 -2.67 -9.12 -11.28
N ASP A 94 -3.00 -9.03 -12.57
CA ASP A 94 -3.63 -7.90 -13.22
C ASP A 94 -4.73 -7.34 -12.30
N MET A 95 -4.45 -6.19 -11.68
CA MET A 95 -5.41 -5.46 -10.86
C MET A 95 -6.46 -4.83 -11.79
N LYS A 96 -7.30 -5.67 -12.40
CA LYS A 96 -8.51 -5.24 -13.11
C LYS A 96 -9.46 -4.66 -12.08
N ARG A 97 -9.52 -3.32 -12.07
CA ARG A 97 -10.62 -2.52 -11.54
C ARG A 97 -11.96 -3.15 -11.95
N LYS A 98 -12.61 -3.86 -11.03
CA LYS A 98 -14.02 -4.21 -11.16
C LYS A 98 -14.81 -3.15 -10.39
N VAL A 99 -15.12 -2.06 -11.08
CA VAL A 99 -16.15 -1.12 -10.62
C VAL A 99 -17.47 -1.89 -10.69
N ALA A 100 -17.93 -2.38 -9.53
CA ALA A 100 -19.27 -2.93 -9.41
C ALA A 100 -20.26 -1.76 -9.51
N LYS A 101 -20.97 -1.67 -10.64
CA LYS A 101 -22.17 -0.86 -10.77
C LYS A 101 -23.24 -1.50 -9.88
N ILE A 102 -23.59 -0.85 -8.78
CA ILE A 102 -24.82 -1.14 -8.06
C ILE A 102 -25.95 -0.49 -8.88
N GLN A 103 -26.79 -1.34 -9.49
CA GLN A 103 -28.06 -0.94 -10.08
C GLN A 103 -28.93 -0.39 -8.94
N GLN A 104 -29.37 0.86 -9.05
CA GLN A 104 -30.49 1.37 -8.27
C GLN A 104 -31.78 0.87 -8.91
N GLN A 105 -32.73 0.52 -8.05
CA GLN A 105 -34.13 0.18 -8.37
C GLN A 105 -34.83 1.31 -9.11
#